data_AF-A0A9J6A403-F1
#
_entry.id   AF-A0A9J6A403-F1
#
_cell.length_a   1.000
_cell.length_b   1.000
_cell.length_c   1.000
_cell.angle_alpha   90.00
_cell.angle_beta   90.00
_cell.angle_gamma   90.00
#
_symmetry.space_group_name_H-M   'P 1'
#
loop_
_entity.id
_entity.type
_entity.pdbx_description
1 polymer ?
#
loop_
_entity_poly.entity_id
_entity_poly.type
_entity_poly.pdbx_seq_one_letter_code
_entity_poly.pdbx_strand_id
1 'polypeptide(L)'
;MASLSATCLRFGCSANQVVFNTSQINRGTVKLVSVGWGRSSAGFPSLRTSRFRVAAAKAETIDKVISIVRKQLALPAETKVSPESTFTKDLGADSLDTVEIVMALEEEFGIAVEEENSENIVTVQDAADLIEKLVEKK
;
A
#
# COMPACT_ATOMS: atom_id res chain seq x y z
N MET A 1 46.81 -0.43 -45.19
CA MET A 1 46.14 -1.62 -44.62
C MET A 1 45.80 -1.32 -43.18
N ALA A 2 44.56 -0.92 -42.89
CA ALA A 2 44.10 -0.55 -41.56
C ALA A 2 43.10 -1.61 -41.08
N SER A 3 43.39 -2.25 -39.94
CA SER A 3 42.53 -3.21 -39.27
C SER A 3 42.20 -2.62 -37.90
N LEU A 4 40.96 -2.17 -37.74
CA LEU A 4 40.39 -1.72 -36.47
C LEU A 4 39.30 -2.73 -36.10
N SER A 5 39.55 -3.53 -35.07
CA SER A 5 38.60 -4.48 -34.51
C SER A 5 37.77 -3.78 -33.43
N ALA A 6 36.50 -3.54 -33.72
CA ALA A 6 35.54 -2.97 -32.78
C ALA A 6 34.73 -4.11 -32.12
N THR A 7 34.97 -4.35 -30.83
CA THR A 7 34.20 -5.31 -30.03
C THR A 7 33.00 -4.58 -29.41
N CYS A 8 31.86 -4.62 -30.10
CA CYS A 8 30.61 -4.03 -29.62
C CYS A 8 29.88 -5.01 -28.68
N LEU A 9 29.80 -4.65 -27.39
CA LEU A 9 28.96 -5.28 -26.39
C LEU A 9 27.48 -5.03 -26.72
N ARG A 10 26.70 -6.11 -26.74
CA ARG A 10 25.25 -6.12 -26.98
C ARG A 10 24.53 -5.75 -25.67
N PHE A 11 24.00 -4.53 -25.59
CA PHE A 11 22.94 -4.15 -24.66
C PHE A 11 21.59 -4.54 -25.29
N GLY A 12 20.87 -5.46 -24.66
CA GLY A 12 19.50 -5.81 -25.03
C GLY A 12 18.55 -4.70 -24.59
N CYS A 13 18.05 -3.94 -25.57
CA CYS A 13 16.97 -2.99 -25.42
C CYS A 13 15.66 -3.74 -25.75
N SER A 14 14.77 -3.92 -24.77
CA SER A 14 13.45 -4.53 -24.97
C SER A 14 12.39 -3.44 -24.95
N ALA A 15 11.90 -3.07 -26.14
CA ALA A 15 10.77 -2.17 -26.31
C ALA A 15 9.85 -2.68 -27.42
N ASN A 16 8.61 -2.93 -27.01
CA ASN A 16 7.35 -2.92 -27.75
C ASN A 16 7.40 -2.69 -29.27
N GLN A 17 6.78 -3.59 -30.02
CA GLN A 17 5.63 -3.30 -30.90
C GLN A 17 4.94 -4.61 -31.30
N VAL A 18 3.66 -4.76 -30.97
CA VAL A 18 2.81 -5.78 -31.61
C VAL A 18 1.76 -5.04 -32.43
N VAL A 19 1.96 -5.16 -33.73
CA VAL A 19 1.14 -4.66 -34.82
C VAL A 19 -0.13 -5.50 -34.91
N PHE A 20 -1.28 -4.83 -34.90
CA PHE A 20 -2.56 -5.39 -35.30
C PHE A 20 -2.56 -5.61 -36.81
N ASN A 21 -2.75 -6.85 -37.26
CA ASN A 21 -3.06 -7.16 -38.66
C ASN A 21 -4.49 -7.70 -38.78
N THR A 22 -5.17 -7.15 -39.77
CA THR A 22 -6.56 -7.37 -40.12
C THR A 22 -6.72 -8.75 -40.76
N SER A 23 -7.74 -9.51 -40.33
CA SER A 23 -8.15 -10.75 -40.96
C SER A 23 -9.66 -10.76 -41.11
N GLN A 24 -10.11 -10.71 -42.37
CA GLN A 24 -11.48 -10.92 -42.80
C GLN A 24 -12.06 -12.23 -42.25
N ILE A 25 -13.34 -12.21 -41.84
CA ILE A 25 -14.17 -13.42 -41.74
C ILE A 25 -15.53 -13.14 -42.39
N ASN A 26 -15.93 -14.09 -43.24
CA ASN A 26 -17.01 -14.04 -44.21
C ASN A 26 -18.24 -14.83 -43.69
N ARG A 27 -19.43 -14.32 -44.03
CA ARG A 27 -20.77 -14.96 -44.11
C ARG A 27 -21.09 -16.18 -43.23
N GLY A 28 -22.03 -15.98 -42.31
CA GLY A 28 -22.86 -17.04 -41.72
C GLY A 28 -24.12 -16.44 -41.10
N THR A 29 -25.25 -16.61 -41.76
CA THR A 29 -26.58 -16.19 -41.31
C THR A 29 -26.93 -16.87 -39.98
N VAL A 30 -27.04 -16.09 -38.89
CA VAL A 30 -27.67 -16.57 -37.65
C VAL A 30 -28.79 -15.60 -37.26
N LYS A 31 -29.94 -16.22 -37.04
CA LYS A 31 -31.26 -15.64 -36.86
C LYS A 31 -31.28 -14.53 -35.81
N LEU A 32 -31.83 -13.41 -36.25
CA LEU A 32 -32.39 -12.34 -35.46
C LEU A 32 -33.48 -12.91 -34.54
N VAL A 33 -33.26 -12.87 -33.22
CA VAL A 33 -34.36 -12.90 -32.24
C VAL A 33 -34.33 -11.59 -31.50
N SER A 34 -35.33 -10.78 -31.84
CA SER A 34 -35.62 -9.47 -31.31
C SER A 34 -36.10 -9.60 -29.86
N VAL A 35 -35.35 -9.03 -28.92
CA VAL A 35 -35.89 -8.68 -27.60
C VAL A 35 -35.96 -7.16 -27.55
N GLY A 36 -37.18 -6.64 -27.68
CA GLY A 36 -37.45 -5.21 -27.54
C GLY A 36 -37.29 -4.80 -26.08
N TRP A 37 -36.25 -4.03 -25.78
CA TRP A 37 -36.19 -3.21 -24.58
C TRP A 37 -36.49 -1.77 -24.95
N GLY A 38 -37.58 -1.28 -24.37
CA GLY A 38 -38.09 0.06 -24.60
C GLY A 38 -37.04 1.12 -24.32
N ARG A 39 -37.10 2.17 -25.15
CA ARG A 39 -36.52 3.47 -24.87
C ARG A 39 -37.00 3.94 -23.51
N SER A 40 -36.11 4.02 -22.54
CA SER A 40 -36.22 4.91 -21.40
C SER A 40 -34.82 5.32 -20.97
N SER A 41 -34.53 6.57 -21.26
CA SER A 41 -33.39 7.33 -20.80
C SER A 41 -33.34 7.37 -19.27
N ALA A 42 -32.35 6.73 -18.67
CA ALA A 42 -31.72 7.15 -17.42
C ALA A 42 -30.43 6.36 -17.28
N GLY A 43 -29.29 7.06 -17.27
CA GLY A 43 -27.98 6.46 -17.15
C GLY A 43 -27.85 5.62 -15.89
N PHE A 44 -27.48 4.35 -16.07
CA PHE A 44 -27.03 3.52 -14.96
C PHE A 44 -25.76 4.15 -14.38
N PRO A 45 -25.71 4.43 -13.07
CA PRO A 45 -24.61 5.16 -12.48
C PRO A 45 -23.34 4.32 -12.55
N SER A 46 -22.29 4.98 -13.06
CA SER A 46 -20.91 4.57 -13.02
C SER A 46 -20.53 3.97 -11.66
N LEU A 47 -19.82 2.85 -11.73
CA LEU A 47 -18.93 2.28 -10.72
C LEU A 47 -18.90 3.09 -9.43
N ARG A 48 -19.63 2.61 -8.42
CA ARG A 48 -19.39 2.96 -7.03
C ARG A 48 -17.98 2.48 -6.69
N THR A 49 -16.99 3.31 -7.01
CA THR A 49 -15.63 3.20 -6.50
C THR A 49 -15.76 3.11 -5.00
N SER A 50 -15.45 1.94 -4.43
CA SER A 50 -15.17 1.82 -3.01
C SER A 50 -14.09 2.84 -2.70
N ARG A 51 -14.50 3.98 -2.15
CA ARG A 51 -13.58 4.87 -1.45
C ARG A 51 -13.02 4.02 -0.33
N PHE A 52 -11.82 3.49 -0.52
CA PHE A 52 -10.94 3.10 0.57
C PHE A 52 -10.89 4.33 1.48
N ARG A 53 -11.72 4.31 2.54
CA ARG A 53 -11.55 5.25 3.64
C ARG A 53 -10.37 4.66 4.40
N VAL A 54 -9.17 5.02 3.98
CA VAL A 54 -8.02 4.95 4.87
C VAL A 54 -8.41 5.83 6.05
N ALA A 55 -8.69 5.20 7.18
CA ALA A 55 -8.84 5.92 8.43
C ALA A 55 -7.44 6.43 8.74
N ALA A 56 -7.09 7.60 8.21
CA ALA A 56 -5.82 8.22 8.50
C ALA A 56 -5.85 8.62 9.97
N ALA A 57 -5.01 8.00 10.78
CA ALA A 57 -4.81 8.45 12.14
C ALA A 57 -4.53 9.97 12.18
N LYS A 58 -5.02 10.67 13.20
CA LYS A 58 -4.65 12.05 13.50
C LYS A 58 -3.13 12.17 13.51
N ALA A 59 -2.65 13.22 12.85
CA ALA A 59 -1.23 13.52 12.76
C ALA A 59 -0.55 13.59 14.14
N GLU A 60 -1.27 14.11 15.14
CA GLU A 60 -0.77 14.19 16.53
C GLU A 60 -0.48 12.81 17.14
N THR A 61 -1.27 11.80 16.83
CA THR A 61 -1.06 10.43 17.32
C THR A 61 0.18 9.83 16.66
N ILE A 62 0.33 10.02 15.35
CA ILE A 62 1.49 9.55 14.58
C ILE A 62 2.78 10.17 15.14
N ASP A 63 2.80 11.48 15.39
CA ASP A 63 3.96 12.17 15.94
C ASP A 63 4.38 11.63 17.32
N LYS A 64 3.38 11.31 18.18
CA LYS A 64 3.61 10.69 19.48
C LYS A 64 4.18 9.28 19.35
N VAL A 65 3.60 8.46 18.47
CA VAL A 65 4.11 7.10 18.21
C VAL A 65 5.57 7.17 17.74
N ILE A 66 5.88 8.05 16.78
CA ILE A 66 7.26 8.25 16.30
C ILE A 66 8.20 8.66 17.44
N SER A 67 7.76 9.53 18.34
CA SER A 67 8.54 9.96 19.51
C SER A 67 8.87 8.79 20.44
N ILE A 68 7.89 7.93 20.74
CA ILE A 68 8.06 6.76 21.61
C ILE A 68 9.01 5.75 20.96
N VAL A 69 8.79 5.45 19.68
CA VAL A 69 9.61 4.51 18.92
C VAL A 69 11.07 4.97 18.88
N ARG A 70 11.33 6.26 18.66
CA ARG A 70 12.69 6.82 18.72
C ARG A 70 13.34 6.68 20.08
N LYS A 71 12.57 6.87 21.17
CA LYS A 71 13.08 6.73 22.54
C LYS A 71 13.45 5.28 22.83
N GLN A 72 12.59 4.32 22.48
CA GLN A 72 12.84 2.90 22.77
C GLN A 72 14.00 2.35 21.93
N LEU A 73 14.03 2.65 20.63
CA LEU A 73 15.10 2.19 19.74
C LEU A 73 16.38 3.04 19.81
N ALA A 74 16.45 4.01 20.72
CA ALA A 74 17.55 4.96 20.87
C ALA A 74 18.05 5.56 19.53
N LEU A 75 17.12 5.84 18.61
CA LEU A 75 17.46 6.32 17.26
C LEU A 75 17.97 7.76 17.32
N PRO A 76 19.04 8.09 16.56
CA PRO A 76 19.53 9.46 16.51
C PRO A 76 18.51 10.39 15.83
N ALA A 77 18.55 11.68 16.16
CA ALA A 77 17.58 12.67 15.67
C ALA A 77 17.57 12.81 14.14
N GLU A 78 18.68 12.44 13.49
CA GLU A 78 18.83 12.41 12.04
C GLU A 78 18.21 11.18 11.36
N THR A 79 17.80 10.16 12.11
CA THR A 79 17.04 9.04 11.57
C THR A 79 15.62 9.50 11.20
N LYS A 80 15.35 9.49 9.90
CA LYS A 80 14.05 9.85 9.34
C LYS A 80 13.07 8.68 9.50
N VAL A 81 12.22 8.76 10.51
CA VAL A 81 11.10 7.84 10.72
C VAL A 81 9.89 8.40 9.95
N SER A 82 9.29 7.58 9.10
CA SER A 82 8.11 7.95 8.31
C SER A 82 6.92 7.09 8.76
N PRO A 83 5.66 7.54 8.60
CA PRO A 83 4.50 6.70 8.91
C PRO A 83 4.52 5.36 8.15
N GLU A 84 5.02 5.38 6.92
CA GLU A 84 5.16 4.20 6.05
C GLU A 84 6.34 3.28 6.44
N SER A 85 7.19 3.68 7.40
CA SER A 85 8.37 2.89 7.76
C SER A 85 7.99 1.64 8.54
N THR A 86 8.64 0.53 8.20
CA THR A 86 8.45 -0.78 8.82
C THR A 86 9.35 -0.92 10.06
N PHE A 87 8.80 -1.42 11.17
CA PHE A 87 9.55 -1.61 12.42
C PHE A 87 10.78 -2.50 12.24
N THR A 88 10.63 -3.64 11.56
CA THR A 88 11.72 -4.61 11.38
C THR A 88 12.74 -4.17 10.32
N LYS A 89 12.30 -3.75 9.14
CA LYS A 89 13.19 -3.48 7.99
C LYS A 89 13.83 -2.10 8.01
N ASP A 90 13.07 -1.07 8.35
CA ASP A 90 13.55 0.33 8.25
C ASP A 90 14.11 0.83 9.57
N LEU A 91 13.49 0.44 10.68
CA LEU A 91 13.90 0.86 12.03
C LEU A 91 14.81 -0.16 12.71
N GLY A 92 14.89 -1.39 12.20
CA GLY A 92 15.75 -2.43 12.74
C GLY A 92 15.31 -2.93 14.12
N ALA A 93 14.03 -2.78 14.46
CA ALA A 93 13.48 -3.28 15.72
C ALA A 93 13.53 -4.81 15.75
N ASP A 94 14.05 -5.37 16.83
CA ASP A 94 13.97 -6.79 17.12
C ASP A 94 12.58 -7.15 17.69
N SER A 95 12.28 -8.44 17.71
CA SER A 95 11.10 -9.04 18.34
C SER A 95 10.87 -8.59 19.78
N LEU A 96 11.93 -8.35 20.56
CA LEU A 96 11.82 -7.83 21.92
C LEU A 96 11.47 -6.33 21.92
N ASP A 97 12.11 -5.55 21.06
CA ASP A 97 11.86 -4.11 20.95
C ASP A 97 10.41 -3.83 20.59
N THR A 98 9.80 -4.65 19.71
CA THR A 98 8.37 -4.51 19.37
C THR A 98 7.46 -4.68 20.59
N VAL A 99 7.77 -5.58 21.51
CA VAL A 99 7.00 -5.78 22.76
C VAL A 99 7.16 -4.56 23.68
N GLU A 100 8.38 -4.06 23.84
CA GLU A 100 8.65 -2.87 24.66
C GLU A 100 7.96 -1.61 24.12
N ILE A 101 7.96 -1.44 22.80
CA ILE A 101 7.27 -0.34 22.12
C ILE A 101 5.75 -0.44 22.37
N VAL A 102 5.14 -1.62 22.20
CA VAL A 102 3.70 -1.80 22.39
C VAL A 102 3.31 -1.49 23.84
N MET A 103 4.06 -1.98 24.82
CA MET A 103 3.81 -1.67 26.23
C MET A 103 3.92 -0.18 26.54
N ALA A 104 4.89 0.52 25.95
CA ALA A 104 5.04 1.97 26.12
C ALA A 104 3.89 2.77 25.46
N LEU A 105 3.38 2.29 24.33
CA LEU A 105 2.20 2.88 23.67
C LEU A 105 0.93 2.65 24.51
N GLU A 106 0.76 1.46 25.09
CA GLU A 106 -0.33 1.17 26.03
C GLU A 106 -0.31 2.09 27.24
N GLU A 107 0.86 2.30 27.85
CA GLU A 107 1.02 3.19 29.00
C GLU A 107 0.75 4.66 28.65
N GLU A 108 1.31 5.16 27.53
CA GLU A 108 1.16 6.57 27.13
C GLU A 108 -0.31 6.93 26.79
N PHE A 109 -1.01 6.05 26.06
CA PHE A 109 -2.41 6.30 25.66
C PHE A 109 -3.43 5.69 26.65
N GLY A 110 -2.94 4.94 27.64
CA GLY A 110 -3.73 4.21 28.64
C GLY A 110 -4.64 3.13 28.04
N ILE A 111 -4.32 2.59 26.87
CA ILE A 111 -5.14 1.59 26.17
C ILE A 111 -4.63 0.17 26.45
N ALA A 112 -5.41 -0.84 26.07
CA ALA A 112 -4.96 -2.23 26.04
C ALA A 112 -4.96 -2.70 24.58
N VAL A 113 -3.81 -3.11 24.08
CA VAL A 113 -3.63 -3.68 22.75
C VAL A 113 -3.53 -5.19 22.91
N GLU A 114 -4.39 -5.94 22.24
CA GLU A 114 -4.28 -7.41 22.27
C GLU A 114 -3.03 -7.84 21.51
N GLU A 115 -2.37 -8.90 22.00
CA GLU A 115 -1.13 -9.42 21.42
C GLU A 115 -1.30 -9.77 19.94
N GLU A 116 -2.40 -10.43 19.56
CA GLU A 116 -2.73 -10.73 18.16
C GLU A 116 -2.80 -9.48 17.28
N ASN A 117 -3.36 -8.37 17.80
CA ASN A 117 -3.44 -7.12 17.03
C ASN A 117 -2.05 -6.48 16.91
N SER A 118 -1.22 -6.58 17.95
CA SER A 118 0.14 -6.04 17.96
C SER A 118 1.10 -6.80 17.02
N GLU A 119 0.96 -8.12 16.90
CA GLU A 119 1.75 -8.93 15.97
C GLU A 119 1.47 -8.60 14.50
N ASN A 120 0.27 -8.10 14.20
CA ASN A 120 -0.12 -7.67 12.85
C ASN A 120 0.35 -6.25 12.51
N ILE A 121 0.95 -5.51 13.45
CA ILE A 121 1.48 -4.16 13.21
C ILE A 121 2.81 -4.26 12.48
N VAL A 122 2.83 -3.88 11.21
CA VAL A 122 4.04 -3.89 10.38
C VAL A 122 4.67 -2.49 10.28
N THR A 123 3.83 -1.46 10.14
CA THR A 123 4.26 -0.07 9.95
C THR A 123 3.88 0.84 11.10
N VAL A 124 4.58 1.98 11.21
CA VAL A 124 4.26 3.03 12.20
C VAL A 124 2.83 3.56 12.00
N GLN A 125 2.37 3.66 10.76
CA GLN A 125 1.01 4.04 10.44
C GLN A 125 -0.01 3.03 10.97
N ASP A 126 0.23 1.73 10.79
CA ASP A 126 -0.66 0.68 11.29
C ASP A 126 -0.80 0.78 12.82
N ALA A 127 0.30 1.04 13.53
CA ALA A 127 0.30 1.24 14.98
C ALA A 127 -0.56 2.44 15.38
N ALA A 128 -0.36 3.58 14.72
CA ALA A 128 -1.13 4.79 14.98
C ALA A 128 -2.63 4.58 14.72
N ASP A 129 -2.98 3.95 13.59
CA ASP A 129 -4.37 3.66 13.23
C ASP A 129 -5.04 2.70 14.24
N LEU A 130 -4.29 1.74 14.78
CA LEU A 130 -4.77 0.82 15.82
C LEU A 130 -5.04 1.55 17.14
N ILE A 131 -4.08 2.38 17.57
CA ILE A 131 -4.19 3.20 18.78
C ILE A 131 -5.42 4.09 18.69
N GLU A 132 -5.64 4.76 17.57
CA GLU A 132 -6.80 5.65 17.44
C GLU A 132 -8.14 4.91 17.53
N LYS A 133 -8.25 3.73 16.90
CA LYS A 133 -9.45 2.90 17.02
C LYS A 133 -9.72 2.47 18.46
N LEU A 134 -8.68 2.23 19.24
CA LEU A 134 -8.81 1.85 20.65
C LEU A 134 -9.13 3.04 21.55
N VAL A 135 -8.51 4.19 21.28
CA VAL A 135 -8.81 5.45 21.98
C VAL A 135 -10.24 5.92 21.72
N GLU A 136 -10.77 5.74 20.51
CA GLU A 136 -12.17 6.09 20.18
C GLU A 136 -13.20 5.13 20.82
N LYS A 137 -12.81 3.90 21.13
CA LYS A 137 -13.68 2.89 21.76
C LYS A 137 -13.72 2.99 23.29
N LYS A 138 -12.86 3.84 23.87
CA LYS A 138 -12.71 4.05 25.29
C LYS A 138 -13.70 5.08 25.81
#